data_AF-A0A1Q6R0K7-F1
#
_entry.id   AF-A0A1Q6R0K7-F1
#
_cell.length_a   1.000
_cell.length_b   1.000
_cell.length_c   1.000
_cell.angle_alpha   90.00
_cell.angle_beta   90.00
_cell.angle_gamma   90.00
#
_symmetry.space_group_name_H-M   'P 1'
#
loop_
_entity.id
_entity.type
_entity.pdbx_description
1 polymer ?
#
loop_
_entity_poly.entity_id
_entity_poly.type
_entity_poly.pdbx_seq_one_letter_code
_entity_poly.pdbx_strand_id
1 'polypeptide(L)'
;MPISENSLHPYIKSLVEENGELTVTELNHLLRQVLELDADDRTILAGRTDDKFSQIVRNVVAHAPAGISCRNGYIIDKTQRPAVFCAKAVAADDASSRLSVQAIEARKEKRRRFTARKIDFQSLHIQHTALGDAGENFVLEWERRRLYDLHVPFNVLDEVIHTSRKYGDGAGYDILSRNGLDYALRYIEVKTTAGGMDTPFYLSENERAFMDIYRDSALIYRVYHYDSDTNIGEIAILTYGDLLQNYHLDPVTYKVTKKEA
;
A
#
# COMPACT_ATOMS: atom_id res chain seq x y z
N MET A 1 -13.63 -10.95 7.83
CA MET A 1 -13.11 -12.19 7.20
C MET A 1 -12.05 -12.74 8.16
N PRO A 2 -12.03 -14.03 8.51
CA PRO A 2 -11.06 -14.53 9.48
C PRO A 2 -9.63 -14.31 8.98
N ILE A 3 -8.77 -13.77 9.84
CA ILE A 3 -7.38 -13.50 9.47
C ILE A 3 -6.63 -14.82 9.32
N SER A 4 -5.93 -14.95 8.20
CA SER A 4 -5.09 -16.09 7.85
C SER A 4 -3.74 -15.63 7.31
N GLU A 5 -2.75 -16.52 7.29
CA GLU A 5 -1.43 -16.24 6.72
C GLU A 5 -1.52 -15.66 5.29
N ASN A 6 -2.33 -16.30 4.42
CA ASN A 6 -2.55 -15.85 3.06
C ASN A 6 -3.13 -14.44 2.99
N SER A 7 -4.07 -14.12 3.88
CA SER A 7 -4.68 -12.78 3.92
C SER A 7 -3.71 -11.70 4.40
N LEU A 8 -2.66 -12.06 5.16
CA LEU A 8 -1.68 -11.10 5.69
C LEU A 8 -0.62 -10.68 4.67
N HIS A 9 -0.28 -11.51 3.67
CA HIS A 9 0.85 -11.23 2.79
C HIS A 9 0.81 -9.85 2.11
N PRO A 10 -0.34 -9.37 1.57
CA PRO A 10 -0.41 -8.02 1.01
C PRO A 10 -0.20 -6.94 2.07
N TYR A 11 -0.59 -7.21 3.32
CA TYR A 11 -0.41 -6.27 4.42
C TYR A 11 1.07 -6.16 4.81
N ILE A 12 1.70 -7.32 4.94
CA ILE A 12 3.13 -7.42 5.22
C ILE A 12 3.91 -6.71 4.11
N LYS A 13 3.56 -6.93 2.85
CA LYS A 13 4.22 -6.29 1.72
C LYS A 13 4.18 -4.76 1.77
N SER A 14 3.01 -4.13 1.94
CA SER A 14 2.95 -2.65 1.99
C SER A 14 3.77 -2.12 3.17
N LEU A 15 3.57 -2.68 4.36
CA LEU A 15 4.29 -2.25 5.56
C LEU A 15 5.81 -2.40 5.40
N VAL A 16 6.26 -3.49 4.80
CA VAL A 16 7.68 -3.73 4.55
C VAL A 16 8.21 -2.80 3.46
N GLU A 17 7.48 -2.55 2.38
CA GLU A 17 7.89 -1.60 1.34
C GLU A 17 7.99 -0.16 1.87
N GLU A 18 7.07 0.24 2.73
CA GLU A 18 7.05 1.55 3.38
C GLU A 18 8.17 1.72 4.42
N ASN A 19 8.48 0.68 5.20
CA ASN A 19 9.45 0.77 6.30
C ASN A 19 10.85 0.27 5.91
N GLY A 20 11.00 -0.37 4.76
CA GLY A 20 12.23 -0.98 4.25
C GLY A 20 12.60 -2.29 4.94
N GLU A 21 12.61 -2.31 6.28
CA GLU A 21 12.88 -3.49 7.10
C GLU A 21 12.08 -3.44 8.42
N LEU A 22 11.53 -4.59 8.81
CA LEU A 22 10.76 -4.79 10.03
C LEU A 22 11.11 -6.11 10.72
N THR A 23 11.32 -6.07 12.04
CA THR A 23 11.33 -7.29 12.86
C THR A 23 9.91 -7.88 12.98
N VAL A 24 9.81 -9.15 13.37
CA VAL A 24 8.50 -9.80 13.62
C VAL A 24 7.67 -9.02 14.65
N THR A 25 8.31 -8.46 15.67
CA THR A 25 7.65 -7.67 16.73
C THR A 25 7.11 -6.36 16.19
N GLU A 26 7.91 -5.61 15.42
CA GLU A 26 7.48 -4.35 14.81
C GLU A 26 6.36 -4.59 13.79
N LEU A 27 6.49 -5.63 12.97
CA LEU A 27 5.46 -6.01 12.00
C LEU A 27 4.14 -6.35 12.70
N ASN A 28 4.16 -7.17 13.75
CA ASN A 28 2.96 -7.50 14.53
C ASN A 28 2.30 -6.23 15.10
N HIS A 29 3.09 -5.31 15.66
CA HIS A 29 2.58 -4.05 16.17
C HIS A 29 1.91 -3.21 15.09
N LEU A 30 2.56 -3.04 13.94
CA LEU A 30 2.02 -2.27 12.82
C LEU A 30 0.76 -2.92 12.21
N LEU A 31 0.74 -4.24 12.04
CA LEU A 31 -0.42 -4.95 11.53
C LEU A 31 -1.67 -4.75 12.41
N ARG A 32 -1.51 -4.65 13.74
CA ARG A 32 -2.62 -4.37 14.67
C ARG A 32 -3.16 -2.94 14.58
N GLN A 33 -2.39 -2.02 14.02
CA GLN A 33 -2.84 -0.64 13.82
C GLN A 33 -3.68 -0.51 12.56
N VAL A 34 -3.49 -1.41 11.59
CA VAL A 34 -4.15 -1.36 10.28
C VAL A 34 -5.26 -2.40 10.11
N LEU A 35 -5.21 -3.51 10.86
CA LEU A 35 -6.22 -4.57 10.83
C LEU A 35 -7.22 -4.44 11.98
N GLU A 36 -8.50 -4.59 11.65
CA GLU A 36 -9.55 -4.81 12.65
C GLU A 36 -9.54 -6.28 13.10
N LEU A 37 -9.00 -6.52 14.30
CA LEU A 37 -8.98 -7.86 14.90
C LEU A 37 -10.24 -8.13 15.71
N ASP A 38 -10.89 -9.26 15.46
CA ASP A 38 -12.06 -9.70 16.22
C ASP A 38 -11.70 -10.34 17.57
N ALA A 39 -12.70 -10.87 18.30
CA ALA A 39 -12.47 -11.51 19.58
C ALA A 39 -11.71 -12.84 19.47
N ASP A 40 -11.90 -13.59 18.39
CA ASP A 40 -11.19 -14.85 18.17
C ASP A 40 -9.70 -14.58 17.92
N ASP A 41 -9.37 -13.62 17.06
CA ASP A 41 -8.00 -13.20 16.76
C ASP A 41 -7.19 -12.84 18.03
N ARG A 42 -7.87 -12.23 19.02
CA ARG A 42 -7.30 -11.77 20.29
C ARG A 42 -7.29 -12.86 21.38
N THR A 43 -7.79 -14.05 21.09
CA THR A 43 -7.84 -15.14 22.06
C THR A 43 -6.43 -15.65 22.37
N ILE A 44 -6.07 -15.68 23.66
CA ILE A 44 -4.81 -16.26 24.14
C ILE A 44 -4.85 -17.77 23.99
N LEU A 45 -3.82 -18.34 23.36
CA LEU A 45 -3.69 -19.77 23.18
C LEU A 45 -3.23 -20.45 24.48
N ALA A 46 -3.80 -21.62 24.79
CA ALA A 46 -3.49 -22.35 26.01
C ALA A 46 -1.98 -22.65 26.14
N GLY A 47 -1.40 -22.31 27.30
CA GLY A 47 0.03 -22.50 27.55
C GLY A 47 0.95 -21.52 26.83
N ARG A 48 0.40 -20.44 26.23
CA ARG A 48 1.17 -19.39 25.55
C ARG A 48 0.88 -18.02 26.17
N THR A 49 1.81 -17.10 25.96
CA THR A 49 1.68 -15.70 26.37
C THR A 49 1.15 -14.79 25.26
N ASP A 50 0.91 -15.33 24.07
CA ASP A 50 0.47 -14.60 22.89
C ASP A 50 -0.87 -15.10 22.34
N ASP A 51 -1.55 -14.22 21.61
CA ASP A 51 -2.85 -14.48 21.00
C ASP A 51 -2.75 -15.20 19.65
N LYS A 52 -3.90 -15.70 19.16
CA LYS A 52 -4.02 -16.34 17.85
C LYS A 52 -3.41 -15.50 16.73
N PHE A 53 -3.70 -14.19 16.71
CA PHE A 53 -3.15 -13.28 15.71
C PHE A 53 -1.61 -13.24 15.73
N SER A 54 -1.00 -13.11 16.89
CA SER A 54 0.47 -13.12 17.03
C SER A 54 1.08 -14.43 16.57
N GLN A 55 0.38 -15.54 16.82
CA GLN A 55 0.81 -16.84 16.33
C GLN A 55 0.75 -16.92 14.81
N ILE A 56 -0.28 -16.36 14.16
CA ILE A 56 -0.38 -16.31 12.69
C ILE A 56 0.79 -15.50 12.11
N VAL A 57 1.11 -14.33 12.67
CA VAL A 57 2.25 -13.51 12.21
C VAL A 57 3.58 -14.27 12.38
N ARG A 58 3.75 -15.01 13.47
CA ARG A 58 4.95 -15.85 13.68
C ARG A 58 5.01 -17.06 12.75
N ASN A 59 3.86 -17.63 12.40
CA ASN A 59 3.77 -18.75 11.45
C ASN A 59 4.29 -18.35 10.07
N VAL A 60 4.07 -17.10 9.62
CA VAL A 60 4.64 -16.58 8.36
C VAL A 60 6.16 -16.81 8.31
N VAL A 61 6.87 -16.54 9.41
CA VAL A 61 8.33 -16.75 9.49
C VAL A 61 8.67 -18.23 9.68
N ALA A 62 7.87 -18.95 10.47
CA ALA A 62 8.10 -20.36 10.75
C ALA A 62 8.01 -21.22 9.47
N HIS A 63 6.98 -20.97 8.64
CA HIS A 63 6.72 -21.65 7.38
C HIS A 63 7.63 -21.20 6.22
N ALA A 64 8.35 -20.09 6.38
CA ALA A 64 9.34 -19.65 5.41
C ALA A 64 10.57 -20.60 5.40
N PRO A 65 11.17 -20.86 4.21
CA PRO A 65 12.41 -21.63 4.09
C PRO A 65 13.52 -21.15 5.02
N ALA A 66 14.43 -22.05 5.40
CA ALA A 66 15.59 -21.68 6.20
C ALA A 66 16.53 -20.71 5.44
N GLY A 67 17.31 -19.92 6.20
CA GLY A 67 18.18 -18.90 5.62
C GLY A 67 17.38 -17.68 5.18
N ILE A 68 17.62 -17.21 3.96
CA ILE A 68 16.97 -16.04 3.40
C ILE A 68 16.06 -16.51 2.26
N SER A 69 14.82 -16.05 2.25
CA SER A 69 13.83 -16.46 1.25
C SER A 69 12.99 -15.29 0.77
N CYS A 70 12.59 -15.30 -0.51
CA CYS A 70 11.69 -14.31 -1.09
C CYS A 70 10.35 -14.98 -1.44
N ARG A 71 9.25 -14.46 -0.89
CA ARG A 71 7.88 -14.93 -1.18
C ARG A 71 6.90 -13.77 -1.05
N ASN A 72 5.82 -13.80 -1.85
CA ASN A 72 4.74 -12.81 -1.79
C ASN A 72 5.22 -11.35 -1.91
N GLY A 73 6.29 -11.14 -2.70
CA GLY A 73 6.88 -9.82 -2.98
C GLY A 73 7.72 -9.20 -1.85
N TYR A 74 8.09 -9.94 -0.81
CA TYR A 74 9.03 -9.48 0.22
C TYR A 74 10.03 -10.59 0.63
N ILE A 75 11.09 -10.20 1.34
CA ILE A 75 12.15 -11.11 1.81
C ILE A 75 11.94 -11.41 3.29
N ILE A 76 12.12 -12.67 3.69
CA ILE A 76 12.24 -13.10 5.09
C ILE A 76 13.67 -13.60 5.31
N ASP A 77 14.37 -12.96 6.25
CA ASP A 77 15.72 -13.34 6.67
C ASP A 77 15.71 -14.00 8.05
N LYS A 78 15.96 -15.31 8.07
CA LYS A 78 16.09 -16.12 9.30
C LYS A 78 17.53 -16.33 9.74
N THR A 79 18.50 -15.71 9.07
CA THR A 79 19.92 -15.72 9.49
C THR A 79 20.14 -14.76 10.67
N GLN A 80 19.29 -13.73 10.79
CA GLN A 80 19.24 -12.81 11.91
C GLN A 80 18.36 -13.34 13.06
N ARG A 81 18.67 -12.89 14.28
CA ARG A 81 17.90 -13.18 15.49
C ARG A 81 17.60 -11.87 16.24
N PRO A 82 16.35 -11.39 16.25
CA PRO A 82 15.15 -11.99 15.63
C PRO A 82 15.20 -11.96 14.09
N ALA A 83 14.41 -12.81 13.44
CA ALA A 83 14.24 -12.78 11.99
C ALA A 83 13.61 -11.46 11.54
N VAL A 84 13.95 -11.01 10.34
CA VAL A 84 13.49 -9.73 9.79
C VAL A 84 12.81 -9.90 8.43
N PHE A 85 11.85 -9.02 8.16
CA PHE A 85 11.19 -8.85 6.87
C PHE A 85 11.84 -7.67 6.16
N CYS A 86 12.25 -7.85 4.91
CA CYS A 86 12.94 -6.83 4.12
C CYS A 86 12.23 -6.57 2.79
N ALA A 87 12.19 -5.31 2.38
CA ALA A 87 11.71 -4.91 1.06
C ALA A 87 12.75 -5.26 -0.02
N LYS A 88 12.26 -5.53 -1.23
CA LYS A 88 13.10 -5.91 -2.38
C LYS A 88 13.73 -4.65 -3.00
N ALA A 89 15.02 -4.71 -3.30
CA ALA A 89 15.74 -3.61 -3.94
C ALA A 89 15.81 -3.71 -5.46
N VAL A 90 16.04 -4.92 -5.99
CA VAL A 90 16.27 -5.17 -7.43
C VAL A 90 15.89 -6.61 -7.81
N ALA A 91 15.81 -6.87 -9.12
CA ALA A 91 15.34 -8.08 -9.80
C ALA A 91 15.96 -9.44 -9.49
N ALA A 92 16.86 -9.55 -8.53
CA ALA A 92 17.40 -10.87 -8.21
C ALA A 92 16.42 -11.61 -7.29
N ASP A 93 15.97 -12.78 -7.76
CA ASP A 93 15.46 -13.89 -6.93
C ASP A 93 16.49 -14.38 -5.90
N ASP A 94 17.68 -13.80 -5.89
CA ASP A 94 18.65 -13.97 -4.83
C ASP A 94 18.25 -13.18 -3.58
N ALA A 95 18.21 -13.89 -2.47
CA ALA A 95 18.14 -13.43 -1.09
C ALA A 95 19.01 -12.20 -0.74
N SER A 96 20.05 -11.95 -1.52
CA SER A 96 21.00 -10.85 -1.39
C SER A 96 20.46 -9.49 -1.89
N SER A 97 19.27 -9.44 -2.52
CA SER A 97 18.68 -8.24 -3.14
C SER A 97 17.94 -7.29 -2.19
N ARG A 98 18.42 -7.15 -0.95
CA ARG A 98 17.84 -6.24 0.04
C ARG A 98 18.14 -4.79 -0.28
N LEU A 99 17.27 -3.90 0.19
CA LEU A 99 17.56 -2.46 0.16
C LEU A 99 18.85 -2.16 0.94
N SER A 100 19.59 -1.17 0.43
CA SER A 100 20.71 -0.61 1.17
C SER A 100 20.19 0.07 2.45
N VAL A 101 21.04 0.12 3.49
CA VAL A 101 20.73 0.82 4.75
C VAL A 101 20.28 2.26 4.48
N GLN A 102 20.94 2.95 3.56
CA GLN A 102 20.60 4.31 3.15
C GLN A 102 19.19 4.41 2.52
N ALA A 103 18.80 3.44 1.68
CA ALA A 103 17.46 3.40 1.09
C ALA A 103 16.38 3.10 2.14
N ILE A 104 16.69 2.24 3.12
CA ILE A 104 15.80 1.95 4.26
C ILE A 104 15.59 3.21 5.12
N GLU A 105 16.67 3.91 5.49
CA GLU A 105 16.59 5.15 6.27
C GLU A 105 15.81 6.24 5.54
N ALA A 106 16.04 6.41 4.23
CA ALA A 106 15.29 7.37 3.41
C ALA A 106 13.78 7.08 3.39
N ARG A 107 13.39 5.80 3.31
CA ARG A 107 11.98 5.38 3.38
C ARG A 107 11.38 5.64 4.76
N LYS A 108 12.08 5.25 5.83
CA LYS A 108 11.66 5.51 7.22
C LYS A 108 11.48 7.01 7.48
N GLU A 109 12.36 7.86 6.95
CA GLU A 109 12.27 9.32 7.09
C GLU A 109 11.11 9.93 6.30
N LYS A 110 10.86 9.45 5.07
CA LYS A 110 9.64 9.82 4.33
C LYS A 110 8.39 9.43 5.11
N ARG A 111 8.34 8.22 5.69
CA ARG A 111 7.21 7.75 6.49
C ARG A 111 7.02 8.50 7.80
N ARG A 112 8.09 8.87 8.52
CA ARG A 112 8.00 9.67 9.77
C ARG A 112 7.30 10.99 9.56
N ARG A 113 7.51 11.63 8.40
CA ARG A 113 6.78 12.86 8.00
C ARG A 113 5.26 12.64 7.85
N PHE A 114 4.83 11.41 7.59
CA PHE A 114 3.42 10.99 7.46
C PHE A 114 2.96 10.05 8.56
N THR A 115 3.64 9.98 9.71
CA THR A 115 3.06 9.26 10.85
C THR A 115 1.84 10.06 11.29
N ALA A 116 0.70 9.72 10.69
CA ALA A 116 -0.59 10.27 10.98
C ALA A 116 -0.74 10.17 12.49
N ARG A 117 -0.87 11.34 13.15
CA ARG A 117 -1.59 11.37 14.42
C ARG A 117 -2.87 10.60 14.15
N LYS A 118 -3.26 9.71 15.06
CA LYS A 118 -4.50 8.93 14.98
C LYS A 118 -5.66 9.93 14.90
N ILE A 119 -5.91 10.46 13.71
CA ILE A 119 -7.05 11.28 13.39
C ILE A 119 -8.18 10.30 13.52
N ASP A 120 -9.21 10.67 14.27
CA ASP A 120 -10.40 9.86 14.37
C ASP A 120 -11.06 9.82 12.98
N PHE A 121 -10.67 8.81 12.18
CA PHE A 121 -11.05 8.63 10.78
C PHE A 121 -12.53 8.28 10.62
N GLN A 122 -13.28 8.18 11.73
CA GLN A 122 -14.72 7.91 11.70
C GLN A 122 -15.57 9.04 11.08
N SER A 123 -15.00 10.21 10.78
CA SER A 123 -15.77 11.38 10.33
C SER A 123 -15.42 11.91 8.92
N LEU A 124 -14.55 11.23 8.17
CA LEU A 124 -14.33 11.49 6.74
C LEU A 124 -14.58 10.20 5.96
N HIS A 125 -15.83 9.75 5.98
CA HIS A 125 -16.33 8.88 4.92
C HIS A 125 -16.44 9.74 3.65
N ILE A 126 -15.29 10.10 3.05
CA ILE A 126 -15.29 10.55 1.65
C ILE A 126 -15.88 9.36 0.91
N GLN A 127 -17.09 9.55 0.38
CA GLN A 127 -17.96 8.47 -0.04
C GLN A 127 -17.22 7.55 -1.02
N HIS A 128 -16.80 6.37 -0.56
CA HIS A 128 -16.51 5.26 -1.45
C HIS A 128 -17.79 5.00 -2.23
N THR A 129 -17.82 5.46 -3.47
CA THR A 129 -18.93 5.20 -4.37
C THR A 129 -18.67 3.88 -5.06
N ALA A 130 -19.74 3.17 -5.43
CA ALA A 130 -19.61 1.98 -6.26
C ALA A 130 -18.84 2.25 -7.56
N LEU A 131 -18.90 3.49 -8.08
CA LEU A 131 -18.13 3.95 -9.23
C LEU A 131 -16.61 4.01 -8.94
N GLY A 132 -16.23 4.57 -7.78
CA GLY A 132 -14.84 4.60 -7.32
C GLY A 132 -14.26 3.20 -7.19
N ASP A 133 -14.96 2.33 -6.47
CA ASP A 133 -14.55 0.94 -6.25
C ASP A 133 -14.40 0.14 -7.55
N ALA A 134 -15.28 0.40 -8.53
CA ALA A 134 -15.21 -0.22 -9.84
C ALA A 134 -13.99 0.28 -10.63
N GLY A 135 -13.72 1.59 -10.61
CA GLY A 135 -12.54 2.16 -11.25
C GLY A 135 -11.22 1.71 -10.62
N GLU A 136 -11.16 1.54 -9.29
CA GLU A 136 -9.99 0.98 -8.62
C GLU A 136 -9.71 -0.47 -9.08
N ASN A 137 -10.74 -1.30 -9.18
CA ASN A 137 -10.62 -2.65 -9.75
C ASN A 137 -10.14 -2.62 -11.20
N PHE A 138 -10.70 -1.71 -12.00
CA PHE A 138 -10.32 -1.54 -13.39
C PHE A 138 -8.82 -1.20 -13.53
N VAL A 139 -8.33 -0.26 -12.73
CA VAL A 139 -6.90 0.12 -12.71
C VAL A 139 -6.02 -1.01 -12.20
N LEU A 140 -6.47 -1.76 -11.19
CA LEU A 140 -5.72 -2.91 -10.67
C LEU A 140 -5.44 -3.94 -11.77
N GLU A 141 -6.46 -4.29 -12.55
CA GLU A 141 -6.32 -5.21 -13.68
C GLU A 141 -5.51 -4.60 -14.84
N TRP A 142 -5.65 -3.30 -15.08
CA TRP A 142 -4.85 -2.59 -16.08
C TRP A 142 -3.35 -2.64 -15.75
N GLU A 143 -2.97 -2.36 -14.50
CA GLU A 143 -1.58 -2.43 -14.04
C GLU A 143 -1.01 -3.84 -14.13
N ARG A 144 -1.83 -4.85 -13.79
CA ARG A 144 -1.43 -6.25 -13.95
C ARG A 144 -1.10 -6.57 -15.40
N ARG A 145 -2.00 -6.22 -16.34
CA ARG A 145 -1.77 -6.40 -17.78
C ARG A 145 -0.51 -5.66 -18.25
N ARG A 146 -0.37 -4.38 -17.87
CA ARG A 146 0.82 -3.58 -18.23
C ARG A 146 2.12 -4.27 -17.79
N LEU A 147 2.16 -4.83 -16.59
CA LEU A 147 3.34 -5.53 -16.09
C LEU A 147 3.57 -6.89 -16.76
N TYR A 148 2.51 -7.62 -17.10
CA TYR A 148 2.62 -8.83 -17.91
C TYR A 148 3.17 -8.52 -19.31
N ASP A 149 2.70 -7.47 -19.96
CA ASP A 149 3.16 -7.03 -21.29
C ASP A 149 4.63 -6.59 -21.27
N LEU A 150 5.10 -6.08 -20.13
CA LEU A 150 6.51 -5.75 -19.90
C LEU A 150 7.39 -6.97 -19.60
N HIS A 151 6.83 -8.18 -19.56
CA HIS A 151 7.55 -9.43 -19.30
C HIS A 151 8.40 -9.39 -18.03
N VAL A 152 7.84 -8.83 -16.96
CA VAL A 152 8.55 -8.70 -15.69
C VAL A 152 8.90 -10.06 -15.09
N PRO A 153 10.06 -10.19 -14.41
CA PRO A 153 10.53 -11.47 -13.89
C PRO A 153 9.81 -11.92 -12.60
N PHE A 154 8.97 -11.07 -12.02
CA PHE A 154 8.28 -11.34 -10.75
C PHE A 154 6.82 -11.73 -10.95
N ASN A 155 6.25 -12.35 -9.92
CA ASN A 155 4.81 -12.58 -9.86
C ASN A 155 4.05 -11.25 -9.71
N VAL A 156 3.38 -10.83 -10.78
CA VAL A 156 2.59 -9.61 -10.85
C VAL A 156 1.47 -9.57 -9.79
N LEU A 157 0.87 -10.70 -9.44
CA LEU A 157 -0.20 -10.74 -8.43
C LEU A 157 0.30 -10.42 -7.02
N ASP A 158 1.57 -10.74 -6.74
CA ASP A 158 2.21 -10.37 -5.48
C ASP A 158 2.64 -8.91 -5.49
N GLU A 159 2.99 -8.39 -6.67
CA GLU A 159 3.56 -7.06 -6.82
C GLU A 159 2.52 -5.93 -6.95
N VAL A 160 1.33 -6.21 -7.50
CA VAL A 160 0.23 -5.25 -7.66
C VAL A 160 -0.83 -5.46 -6.58
N ILE A 161 -0.91 -4.53 -5.63
CA ILE A 161 -1.75 -4.62 -4.43
C ILE A 161 -2.77 -3.50 -4.40
N HIS A 162 -4.03 -3.88 -4.19
CA HIS A 162 -5.11 -2.95 -3.83
C HIS A 162 -5.00 -2.57 -2.34
N THR A 163 -4.59 -1.34 -2.07
CA THR A 163 -4.25 -0.78 -0.74
C THR A 163 -5.46 -0.14 -0.05
N SER A 164 -6.26 0.66 -0.75
CA SER A 164 -7.44 1.37 -0.19
C SER A 164 -8.40 0.42 0.52
N ARG A 165 -8.75 -0.70 -0.13
CA ARG A 165 -9.59 -1.77 0.44
C ARG A 165 -9.03 -2.47 1.67
N LYS A 166 -7.73 -2.32 1.93
CA LYS A 166 -7.01 -3.06 2.96
C LYS A 166 -6.66 -2.17 4.16
N TYR A 167 -6.25 -0.93 3.91
CA TYR A 167 -5.75 -0.01 4.94
C TYR A 167 -6.67 1.17 5.24
N GLY A 168 -7.76 1.33 4.47
CA GLY A 168 -8.53 2.56 4.41
C GLY A 168 -7.73 3.73 3.83
N ASP A 169 -8.32 4.92 3.85
CA ASP A 169 -7.82 6.15 3.18
C ASP A 169 -6.50 6.71 3.78
N GLY A 170 -5.98 6.07 4.83
CA GLY A 170 -4.80 6.54 5.57
C GLY A 170 -3.47 6.38 4.80
N ALA A 171 -3.40 5.51 3.79
CA ALA A 171 -2.17 5.26 3.04
C ALA A 171 -1.78 6.40 2.07
N GLY A 172 -2.77 7.17 1.60
CA GLY A 172 -2.56 8.26 0.63
C GLY A 172 -2.44 7.81 -0.83
N TYR A 173 -2.78 6.54 -1.12
CA TYR A 173 -2.89 5.96 -2.47
C TYR A 173 -3.74 4.68 -2.45
N ASP A 174 -4.35 4.34 -3.58
CA ASP A 174 -5.23 3.18 -3.73
C ASP A 174 -4.52 1.90 -4.13
N ILE A 175 -3.51 1.97 -5.00
CA ILE A 175 -2.85 0.79 -5.57
C ILE A 175 -1.32 0.93 -5.47
N LEU A 176 -0.68 -0.09 -4.90
CA LEU A 176 0.77 -0.28 -4.98
C LEU A 176 1.10 -1.12 -6.22
N SER A 177 2.02 -0.65 -7.05
CA SER A 177 2.50 -1.34 -8.24
C SER A 177 4.01 -1.11 -8.43
N ARG A 178 4.55 -1.57 -9.57
CA ARG A 178 5.95 -1.43 -9.98
C ARG A 178 6.05 -0.66 -11.29
N ASN A 179 7.07 0.17 -11.49
CA ASN A 179 7.29 0.86 -12.76
C ASN A 179 7.63 -0.12 -13.89
N GLY A 180 8.48 -1.11 -13.63
CA GLY A 180 8.84 -2.14 -14.61
C GLY A 180 9.86 -3.13 -14.05
N LEU A 181 10.86 -3.45 -14.88
CA LEU A 181 11.87 -4.47 -14.60
C LEU A 181 12.79 -4.15 -13.41
N ASP A 182 12.87 -2.87 -13.03
CA ASP A 182 13.75 -2.35 -11.97
C ASP A 182 13.14 -2.43 -10.56
N TYR A 183 11.90 -2.91 -10.43
CA TYR A 183 11.16 -2.98 -9.16
C TYR A 183 10.93 -1.60 -8.51
N ALA A 184 11.11 -0.50 -9.23
CA ALA A 184 10.82 0.83 -8.69
C ALA A 184 9.33 0.92 -8.37
N LEU A 185 9.01 1.46 -7.19
CA LEU A 185 7.63 1.55 -6.72
C LEU A 185 6.84 2.58 -7.52
N ARG A 186 5.58 2.22 -7.77
CA ARG A 186 4.56 3.08 -8.33
C ARG A 186 3.36 3.08 -7.38
N TYR A 187 3.07 4.23 -6.80
CA TYR A 187 1.91 4.48 -5.96
C TYR A 187 0.85 5.15 -6.81
N ILE A 188 -0.36 4.61 -6.82
CA ILE A 188 -1.42 5.02 -7.73
C ILE A 188 -2.63 5.43 -6.92
N GLU A 189 -3.04 6.68 -7.10
CA GLU A 189 -4.33 7.22 -6.65
C GLU A 189 -5.31 7.17 -7.83
N VAL A 190 -6.50 6.60 -7.64
CA VAL A 190 -7.47 6.38 -8.71
C VAL A 190 -8.60 7.39 -8.62
N LYS A 191 -8.81 8.15 -9.68
CA LYS A 191 -9.91 9.13 -9.76
C LYS A 191 -10.84 8.77 -10.91
N THR A 192 -12.01 8.23 -10.59
CA THR A 192 -12.96 7.70 -11.58
C THR A 192 -14.09 8.68 -11.89
N THR A 193 -14.49 8.77 -13.16
CA THR A 193 -15.67 9.51 -13.61
C THR A 193 -16.34 8.83 -14.81
N ALA A 194 -17.68 8.91 -14.89
CA ALA A 194 -18.42 8.53 -16.10
C ALA A 194 -18.35 9.62 -17.20
N GLY A 195 -17.98 10.84 -16.83
CA GLY A 195 -17.80 11.96 -17.76
C GLY A 195 -16.46 11.94 -18.47
N GLY A 196 -16.14 13.01 -19.20
CA GLY A 196 -14.87 13.16 -19.90
C GLY A 196 -13.67 13.45 -19.01
N MET A 197 -12.48 13.41 -19.60
CA MET A 197 -11.18 13.61 -18.92
C MET A 197 -11.15 14.88 -18.05
N ASP A 198 -11.67 15.99 -18.56
CA ASP A 198 -11.65 17.31 -17.92
C ASP A 198 -12.71 17.48 -16.80
N THR A 199 -13.48 16.42 -16.51
CA THR A 199 -14.38 16.45 -15.35
C THR A 199 -13.54 16.73 -14.09
N PRO A 200 -13.92 17.69 -13.24
CA PRO A 200 -13.20 17.94 -12.00
C PRO A 200 -13.12 16.69 -11.11
N PHE A 201 -12.06 16.61 -10.32
CA PHE A 201 -11.88 15.58 -9.29
C PHE A 201 -11.27 16.21 -8.04
N TYR A 202 -11.37 15.51 -6.92
CA TYR A 202 -10.93 15.99 -5.62
C TYR A 202 -9.75 15.16 -5.13
N LEU A 203 -8.80 15.83 -4.47
CA LEU A 203 -7.72 15.19 -3.73
C LEU A 203 -7.92 15.49 -2.24
N SER A 204 -7.79 14.48 -1.40
CA SER A 204 -7.64 14.72 0.04
C SER A 204 -6.29 15.37 0.32
N GLU A 205 -6.16 16.04 1.48
CA GLU A 205 -4.87 16.61 1.89
C GLU A 205 -3.81 15.51 2.08
N ASN A 206 -4.23 14.30 2.47
CA ASN A 206 -3.33 13.15 2.62
C ASN A 206 -2.76 12.72 1.26
N GLU A 207 -3.62 12.55 0.25
CA GLU A 207 -3.21 12.19 -1.12
C GLU A 207 -2.30 13.27 -1.72
N ARG A 208 -2.69 14.54 -1.61
CA ARG A 208 -1.91 15.67 -2.13
C ARG A 208 -0.51 15.70 -1.50
N ALA A 209 -0.43 15.58 -0.18
CA ALA A 209 0.84 15.57 0.53
C ALA A 209 1.67 14.33 0.16
N PHE A 210 1.06 13.15 0.06
CA PHE A 210 1.73 11.93 -0.37
C PHE A 210 2.38 12.11 -1.75
N MET A 211 1.62 12.64 -2.72
CA MET A 211 2.15 12.92 -4.06
C MET A 211 3.33 13.89 -4.06
N ASP A 212 3.31 14.94 -3.23
CA ASP A 212 4.43 15.89 -3.12
C ASP A 212 5.72 15.25 -2.57
N ILE A 213 5.60 14.27 -1.67
CA ILE A 213 6.78 13.60 -1.09
C ILE A 213 7.33 12.47 -1.98
N TYR A 214 6.46 11.75 -2.69
CA TYR A 214 6.84 10.62 -3.53
C TYR A 214 7.05 10.99 -5.01
N ARG A 215 6.51 12.14 -5.45
CA ARG A 215 6.66 12.76 -6.77
C ARG A 215 6.64 11.78 -7.92
N ASP A 216 7.79 11.43 -8.46
CA ASP A 216 7.94 10.60 -9.66
C ASP A 216 7.38 9.17 -9.47
N SER A 217 7.27 8.71 -8.22
CA SER A 217 6.67 7.43 -7.88
C SER A 217 5.17 7.49 -7.60
N ALA A 218 4.58 8.67 -7.40
CA ALA A 218 3.17 8.82 -7.05
C ALA A 218 2.38 9.46 -8.20
N LEU A 219 1.38 8.72 -8.69
CA LEU A 219 0.64 9.04 -9.90
C LEU A 219 -0.85 9.05 -9.61
N ILE A 220 -1.59 9.91 -10.31
CA ILE A 220 -3.04 9.78 -10.41
C ILE A 220 -3.38 9.04 -11.70
N TYR A 221 -4.18 8.00 -11.58
CA TYR A 221 -4.82 7.37 -12.72
C TYR A 221 -6.23 7.94 -12.84
N ARG A 222 -6.41 8.82 -13.82
CA ARG A 222 -7.70 9.41 -14.15
C ARG A 222 -8.44 8.44 -15.06
N VAL A 223 -9.43 7.75 -14.49
CA VAL A 223 -10.32 6.86 -15.25
C VAL A 223 -11.53 7.67 -15.70
N TYR A 224 -11.68 7.86 -17.00
CA TYR A 224 -12.74 8.68 -17.60
C TYR A 224 -13.50 7.92 -18.69
N HIS A 225 -14.67 8.45 -19.06
CA HIS A 225 -15.66 7.74 -19.88
C HIS A 225 -15.97 6.34 -19.33
N TYR A 226 -15.92 6.19 -18.01
CA TYR A 226 -16.03 4.90 -17.37
C TYR A 226 -17.48 4.44 -17.30
N ASP A 227 -17.74 3.27 -17.85
CA ASP A 227 -19.01 2.56 -17.77
C ASP A 227 -18.87 1.39 -16.81
N SER A 228 -19.57 1.47 -15.67
CA SER A 228 -19.54 0.44 -14.64
C SER A 228 -20.21 -0.87 -15.06
N ASP A 229 -21.14 -0.85 -16.03
CA ASP A 229 -21.87 -2.03 -16.47
C ASP A 229 -21.01 -2.87 -17.43
N THR A 230 -20.25 -2.20 -18.30
CA THR A 230 -19.33 -2.87 -19.25
C THR A 230 -17.91 -3.00 -18.71
N ASN A 231 -17.55 -2.30 -17.63
CA ASN A 231 -16.20 -2.21 -17.06
C ASN A 231 -15.18 -1.72 -18.10
N ILE A 232 -15.59 -0.74 -18.91
CA ILE A 232 -14.78 -0.10 -19.96
C ILE A 232 -14.58 1.37 -19.58
N GLY A 233 -13.37 1.86 -19.76
CA GLY A 233 -13.03 3.27 -19.64
C GLY A 233 -11.64 3.54 -20.20
N GLU A 234 -11.27 4.80 -20.22
CA GLU A 234 -9.94 5.26 -20.64
C GLU A 234 -9.13 5.71 -19.43
N ILE A 235 -7.80 5.61 -19.52
CA ILE A 235 -6.88 6.00 -18.44
C ILE A 235 -5.92 7.07 -18.94
N ALA A 236 -5.88 8.19 -18.23
CA ALA A 236 -4.78 9.15 -18.31
C ALA A 236 -3.95 9.07 -17.02
N ILE A 237 -2.63 9.14 -17.16
CA ILE A 237 -1.69 9.12 -16.05
C ILE A 237 -1.21 10.55 -15.79
N LEU A 238 -1.44 11.06 -14.59
CA LEU A 238 -1.04 12.40 -14.18
C LEU A 238 0.04 12.31 -13.10
N THR A 239 1.15 13.00 -13.33
CA THR A 239 2.22 13.18 -12.34
C THR A 239 1.93 14.36 -11.42
N TYR A 240 2.65 14.46 -10.30
CA TYR A 240 2.60 15.66 -9.47
C TYR A 240 3.02 16.93 -10.25
N GLY A 241 3.96 16.79 -11.19
CA GLY A 241 4.35 17.88 -12.09
C GLY A 241 3.20 18.36 -12.97
N ASP A 242 2.43 17.43 -13.54
CA ASP A 242 1.25 17.75 -14.35
C ASP A 242 0.20 18.50 -13.54
N LEU A 243 -0.05 18.08 -12.29
CA LEU A 243 -0.98 18.76 -11.39
C LEU A 243 -0.58 20.22 -11.14
N LEU A 244 0.71 20.49 -10.92
CA LEU A 244 1.18 21.84 -10.65
C LEU A 244 1.19 22.76 -11.88
N GLN A 245 1.38 22.18 -13.06
CA GLN A 245 1.52 22.96 -14.31
C GLN A 245 0.19 23.16 -15.02
N ASN A 246 -0.68 22.15 -15.00
CA ASN A 246 -1.86 22.08 -15.85
C ASN A 246 -3.18 22.19 -15.08
N TYR A 247 -3.16 22.11 -13.74
CA TYR A 247 -4.37 22.11 -12.92
C TYR A 247 -4.33 23.20 -11.84
N HIS A 248 -5.52 23.69 -11.47
CA HIS A 248 -5.71 24.56 -10.32
C HIS A 248 -6.12 23.72 -9.10
N LEU A 249 -5.30 23.75 -8.05
CA LEU A 249 -5.58 23.09 -6.78
C LEU A 249 -6.23 24.10 -5.82
N ASP A 250 -7.57 24.13 -5.81
CA ASP A 250 -8.30 24.95 -4.86
C ASP A 250 -8.31 24.28 -3.47
N PRO A 251 -7.86 24.96 -2.40
CA PRO A 251 -7.89 24.39 -1.06
C PRO A 251 -9.32 24.31 -0.55
N VAL A 252 -9.94 23.15 -0.68
CA VAL A 252 -11.29 22.92 -0.18
C VAL A 252 -11.22 22.49 1.29
N THR A 253 -11.42 23.46 2.18
CA THR A 253 -11.79 23.33 3.61
C THR A 253 -10.70 23.11 4.66
N TYR A 254 -10.78 23.89 5.74
CA TYR A 254 -9.96 23.77 6.95
C TYR A 254 -10.68 22.94 8.03
N LYS A 255 -9.97 21.99 8.65
CA LYS A 255 -10.46 21.31 9.86
C LYS A 255 -10.18 22.17 11.09
N VAL A 256 -11.22 22.60 11.79
CA VAL A 256 -11.11 23.35 13.05
C VAL A 256 -11.21 22.37 14.23
N THR A 257 -10.17 22.29 15.06
CA THR A 257 -10.19 21.54 16.33
C THR A 257 -9.84 22.45 17.50
N LYS A 258 -10.39 22.15 18.67
CA LYS A 258 -10.08 22.86 19.91
C LYS A 258 -8.68 22.47 20.37
N LYS A 259 -7.82 23.45 20.72
CA LYS A 259 -6.54 23.17 21.37
C LYS A 259 -6.82 22.50 22.72
N GLU A 260 -6.18 21.37 23.00
CA GLU A 260 -6.18 20.80 24.34
C GLU A 260 -5.57 21.83 25.31
N ALA A 261 -6.26 22.06 26.43
CA ALA A 261 -5.89 23.05 27.43
C ALA A 261 -4.75 22.54 28.32
#